data_AF-A0A7S2IAZ6-F1
#
_entry.id   AF-A0A7S2IAZ6-F1
#
_cell.length_a   1.000
_cell.length_b   1.000
_cell.length_c   1.000
_cell.angle_alpha   90.00
_cell.angle_beta   90.00
_cell.angle_gamma   90.00
#
_symmetry.space_group_name_H-M   'P 1'
#
loop_
_entity.id
_entity.type
_entity.pdbx_description
1 polymer ?
#
loop_
_entity_poly.entity_id
_entity_poly.type
_entity_poly.pdbx_seq_one_letter_code
_entity_poly.pdbx_strand_id
1 'polypeptide(L)'
;LNAAGQEGAASAYFLPLDRVVHALELLQRDKPVPRGTCMASFLFKPFDELTRVGLGGDHERAVHAAVPDCTGMLIVDKTLCEQKVLRSGDILVALEGSTCTSFVQLEEILDANVGRSVSLC
;
A
#
# COMPACT_ATOMS: atom_id res chain seq x y z
N LEU A 1 10.09 15.29 16.41
CA LEU A 1 8.67 15.56 16.13
C LEU A 1 7.87 14.31 16.51
N ASN A 2 7.53 14.19 17.79
CA ASN A 2 6.45 13.35 18.30
C ASN A 2 5.46 14.36 18.90
N ALA A 3 4.22 14.38 18.45
CA ALA A 3 3.18 15.22 19.04
C ALA A 3 2.19 14.38 19.86
N ALA A 4 2.73 13.43 20.64
CA ALA A 4 1.99 12.71 21.67
C ALA A 4 2.55 13.16 23.02
N GLY A 5 1.96 14.19 23.61
CA GLY A 5 2.48 14.73 24.88
C GLY A 5 1.83 16.01 25.41
N GLN A 6 0.63 16.37 24.96
CA GLN A 6 -0.15 17.43 25.60
C GLN A 6 -1.55 16.89 25.88
N GLU A 7 -1.88 16.74 27.17
CA GLU A 7 -3.25 16.54 27.62
C GLU A 7 -4.09 17.73 27.13
N GLY A 8 -5.06 17.47 26.25
CA GLY A 8 -5.97 18.50 25.70
C GLY A 8 -5.92 18.68 24.18
N ALA A 9 -4.94 18.12 23.47
CA ALA A 9 -4.92 18.08 22.00
C ALA A 9 -5.27 16.68 21.50
N ALA A 10 -6.56 16.42 21.24
CA ALA A 10 -7.08 15.13 20.80
C ALA A 10 -6.78 14.81 19.32
N SER A 11 -5.56 15.01 18.85
CA SER A 11 -5.15 14.62 17.49
C SER A 11 -3.67 14.26 17.46
N ALA A 12 -3.33 13.15 18.11
CA ALA A 12 -2.05 12.48 17.86
C ALA A 12 -2.16 11.77 16.50
N TYR A 13 -1.42 12.26 15.51
CA TYR A 13 -1.27 11.58 14.22
C TYR A 13 -0.08 10.62 14.31
N PHE A 14 -0.32 9.35 14.04
CA PHE A 14 0.73 8.37 13.84
C PHE A 14 1.10 8.37 12.36
N LEU A 15 2.39 8.59 12.07
CA LEU A 15 2.92 8.54 10.72
C LEU A 15 3.61 7.17 10.51
N PRO A 16 3.42 6.53 9.35
CA PRO A 16 4.22 5.36 8.97
C PRO A 16 5.70 5.73 8.95
N LEU A 17 6.49 5.16 9.86
CA LEU A 17 7.88 5.57 10.06
C LEU A 17 8.75 5.24 8.85
N ASP A 18 8.51 4.12 8.17
CA ASP A 18 9.30 3.67 7.02
C ASP A 18 9.38 4.73 5.91
N ARG A 19 8.23 5.28 5.50
CA ARG A 19 8.19 6.30 4.45
C ARG A 19 8.73 7.66 4.91
N VAL A 20 8.56 8.00 6.19
CA VAL A 20 9.12 9.24 6.76
C VAL A 20 10.65 9.18 6.76
N VAL A 21 11.24 8.05 7.17
CA VAL A 21 12.69 7.84 7.14
C VAL A 21 13.19 7.90 5.70
N HIS A 22 12.54 7.20 4.77
CA HIS A 22 12.88 7.23 3.35
C HIS A 22 12.91 8.65 2.77
N ALA A 23 11.87 9.44 3.01
CA ALA A 23 11.80 10.83 2.53
C ALA A 23 12.89 11.70 3.16
N LEU A 24 13.15 11.54 4.46
CA LEU A 24 14.20 12.28 5.16
C LEU A 24 15.59 11.99 4.59
N GLU A 25 15.90 10.72 4.32
CA GLU A 25 17.20 10.33 3.73
C GLU A 25 17.43 10.94 2.35
N LEU A 26 16.38 11.06 1.53
CA LEU A 26 16.47 11.71 0.22
C LEU A 26 16.72 13.21 0.37
N LEU A 27 16.00 13.87 1.27
CA LEU A 27 16.17 15.30 1.55
C LEU A 27 17.56 15.62 2.09
N GLN A 28 18.09 14.80 3.01
CA GLN A 28 19.46 14.95 3.54
C GLN A 28 20.54 14.83 2.45
N ARG A 29 20.22 14.20 1.32
CA ARG A 29 21.11 14.02 0.17
C ARG A 29 20.82 15.02 -0.97
N ASP A 30 19.99 16.04 -0.72
CA ASP A 30 19.52 17.00 -1.73
C ASP A 30 18.89 16.32 -2.97
N LYS A 31 18.23 15.17 -2.77
CA LYS A 31 17.52 14.46 -3.82
C LYS A 31 16.02 14.79 -3.78
N PRO A 32 15.34 14.83 -4.93
CA PRO A 32 13.89 14.93 -4.96
C PRO A 32 13.25 13.73 -4.27
N VAL A 33 12.13 13.95 -3.59
CA VAL A 33 11.30 12.88 -3.01
C VAL A 33 10.28 12.45 -4.06
N PRO A 34 10.44 11.30 -4.73
CA PRO A 34 9.47 10.82 -5.71
C PRO A 34 8.14 10.50 -5.02
N ARG A 35 7.04 10.74 -5.74
CA ARG A 35 5.67 10.46 -5.28
C ARG A 35 4.85 9.88 -6.42
N GLY A 36 4.79 8.56 -6.49
CA GLY A 36 3.98 7.82 -7.43
C GLY A 36 2.53 7.72 -6.99
N THR A 37 1.65 7.52 -7.96
CA THR A 37 0.22 7.30 -7.72
C THR A 37 -0.39 6.52 -8.85
N CYS A 38 -1.35 5.65 -8.52
CA CYS A 38 -2.24 5.00 -9.47
C CYS A 38 -3.68 5.54 -9.37
N MET A 39 -3.85 6.75 -8.80
CA MET A 39 -5.14 7.43 -8.66
C MET A 39 -6.22 6.57 -8.00
N ALA A 40 -5.83 5.75 -7.03
CA ALA A 40 -6.72 4.92 -6.21
C ALA A 40 -6.28 4.94 -4.75
N SER A 41 -7.22 4.78 -3.83
CA SER A 41 -6.92 4.52 -2.42
C SER A 41 -7.17 3.06 -2.08
N PHE A 42 -6.39 2.55 -1.14
CA PHE A 42 -6.42 1.16 -0.71
C PHE A 42 -6.71 1.06 0.78
N LEU A 43 -7.28 -0.07 1.18
CA LEU A 43 -7.44 -0.48 2.57
C LEU A 43 -6.71 -1.80 2.77
N PHE A 44 -6.16 -2.00 3.97
CA PHE A 44 -5.71 -3.31 4.38
C PHE A 44 -6.90 -4.08 4.97
N LYS A 45 -7.10 -5.33 4.51
CA LYS A 45 -8.11 -6.24 5.04
C LYS A 45 -7.49 -7.59 5.41
N PRO A 46 -7.83 -8.15 6.58
CA PRO A 46 -7.42 -9.51 6.92
C PRO A 46 -8.04 -10.58 5.99
N PHE A 47 -7.44 -11.77 5.91
CA PHE A 47 -7.88 -12.82 4.99
C PHE A 47 -9.33 -13.31 5.22
N ASP A 48 -9.79 -13.36 6.46
CA ASP A 48 -11.17 -13.77 6.79
C ASP A 48 -12.22 -12.78 6.25
N GLU A 49 -11.87 -11.50 6.12
CA GLU A 49 -12.69 -10.51 5.42
C GLU A 49 -12.56 -10.64 3.89
N LEU A 50 -11.34 -10.89 3.39
CA LEU A 50 -11.09 -11.00 1.94
C LEU A 50 -11.77 -12.22 1.31
N THR A 51 -11.81 -13.34 2.03
CA THR A 51 -12.53 -14.54 1.59
C THR A 51 -14.03 -14.29 1.42
N ARG A 52 -14.64 -13.44 2.25
CA ARG A 52 -16.06 -13.05 2.13
C ARG A 52 -16.36 -12.19 0.90
N VAL A 53 -15.37 -11.45 0.39
CA VAL A 53 -15.50 -10.60 -0.80
C VAL A 53 -14.98 -11.27 -2.07
N GLY A 54 -14.53 -12.53 -1.99
CA GLY A 54 -14.23 -13.35 -3.16
C GLY A 54 -12.76 -13.75 -3.34
N LEU A 55 -11.89 -13.56 -2.35
CA LEU A 55 -10.54 -14.11 -2.41
C LEU A 55 -10.60 -15.64 -2.37
N GLY A 56 -10.16 -16.27 -3.47
CA GLY A 56 -10.08 -17.73 -3.56
C GLY A 56 -8.95 -18.31 -2.72
N GLY A 57 -9.18 -19.50 -2.14
CA GLY A 57 -8.19 -20.18 -1.29
C GLY A 57 -6.88 -20.55 -2.00
N ASP A 58 -6.84 -20.62 -3.33
CA ASP A 58 -5.60 -20.78 -4.10
C ASP A 58 -4.71 -19.53 -4.01
N HIS A 59 -5.31 -18.34 -4.11
CA HIS A 59 -4.59 -17.07 -4.00
C HIS A 59 -4.07 -16.85 -2.58
N GLU A 60 -4.89 -17.10 -1.56
CA GLU A 60 -4.46 -17.00 -0.16
C GLU A 60 -3.28 -17.94 0.14
N ARG A 61 -3.33 -19.19 -0.35
CA ARG A 61 -2.20 -20.14 -0.23
C ARG A 61 -0.95 -19.66 -0.95
N ALA A 62 -1.08 -19.11 -2.15
CA ALA A 62 0.05 -18.56 -2.89
C ALA A 62 0.69 -17.37 -2.16
N VAL A 63 -0.13 -16.50 -1.56
CA VAL A 63 0.33 -15.34 -0.79
C VAL A 63 1.02 -15.78 0.48
N HIS A 64 0.47 -16.73 1.24
CA HIS A 64 1.13 -17.30 2.42
C HIS A 64 2.43 -18.05 2.08
N ALA A 65 2.52 -18.68 0.92
CA ALA A 65 3.77 -19.31 0.47
C ALA A 65 4.85 -18.27 0.15
N ALA A 66 4.48 -17.12 -0.40
CA ALA A 66 5.39 -16.02 -0.72
C ALA A 66 5.77 -15.16 0.51
N VAL A 67 4.80 -14.91 1.40
CA VAL A 67 4.94 -14.05 2.59
C VAL A 67 4.28 -14.76 3.79
N PRO A 68 4.98 -15.67 4.48
CA PRO A 68 4.37 -16.50 5.54
C PRO A 68 3.69 -15.72 6.66
N ASP A 69 4.26 -14.57 7.04
CA ASP A 69 3.79 -13.75 8.17
C ASP A 69 2.68 -12.75 7.80
N CYS A 70 2.20 -12.74 6.55
CA CYS A 70 1.13 -11.83 6.17
C CYS A 70 -0.20 -12.24 6.83
N THR A 71 -0.98 -11.24 7.26
CA THR A 71 -2.28 -11.45 7.91
C THR A 71 -3.47 -11.01 7.05
N GLY A 72 -3.18 -10.46 5.87
CA GLY A 72 -4.16 -9.86 4.98
C GLY A 72 -3.50 -9.23 3.76
N MET A 73 -4.30 -8.51 2.98
CA MET A 73 -3.88 -7.89 1.73
C MET A 73 -4.52 -6.51 1.54
N LEU A 74 -4.08 -5.82 0.49
CA LEU A 74 -4.62 -4.53 0.09
C LEU A 74 -5.81 -4.72 -0.85
N ILE A 75 -6.91 -4.03 -0.58
CA ILE A 75 -8.09 -3.93 -1.45
C ILE A 75 -8.24 -2.49 -1.93
N VAL A 76 -8.67 -2.29 -3.18
CA VAL A 76 -9.03 -0.97 -3.69
C VAL A 76 -10.31 -0.51 -3.01
N ASP A 77 -10.21 0.57 -2.24
CA ASP A 77 -11.35 1.21 -1.59
C ASP A 77 -12.15 2.02 -2.62
N LYS A 78 -11.47 2.94 -3.30
CA LYS A 78 -12.06 3.79 -4.32
C LYS A 78 -11.01 4.24 -5.33
N THR A 79 -11.49 4.55 -6.53
CA THR A 79 -10.71 5.22 -7.56
C THR A 79 -10.99 6.72 -7.49
N LEU A 80 -9.95 7.54 -7.62
CA LEU A 80 -10.06 9.01 -7.57
C LEU A 80 -10.46 9.60 -8.92
N CYS A 81 -10.30 8.82 -9.99
CA CYS A 81 -10.80 9.11 -11.33
C CYS A 81 -11.37 7.84 -11.97
N GLU A 82 -12.11 8.00 -13.08
CA GLU A 82 -12.50 6.86 -13.89
C GLU A 82 -11.27 6.22 -14.52
N GLN A 83 -11.13 4.91 -14.32
CA GLN A 83 -10.03 4.12 -14.88
C GLN A 83 -10.54 2.74 -15.27
N LYS A 84 -9.92 2.16 -16.32
CA LYS A 84 -10.33 0.87 -16.87
C LYS A 84 -9.72 -0.33 -16.15
N VAL A 85 -8.63 -0.10 -15.41
CA VAL A 85 -7.76 -1.15 -14.85
C VAL A 85 -8.19 -1.51 -13.44
N LEU A 86 -8.20 -0.55 -12.52
CA LEU A 86 -8.56 -0.77 -11.11
C LEU A 86 -10.01 -0.34 -10.84
N ARG A 87 -10.72 -1.10 -10.02
CA ARG A 87 -12.08 -0.83 -9.57
C ARG A 87 -12.18 -1.02 -8.07
N SER A 88 -13.12 -0.32 -7.44
CA SER A 88 -13.44 -0.54 -6.03
C SER A 88 -13.81 -2.02 -5.80
N GLY A 89 -13.20 -2.63 -4.79
CA GLY A 89 -13.34 -4.05 -4.48
C GLY A 89 -12.26 -4.95 -5.06
N ASP A 90 -11.43 -4.48 -6.00
CA ASP A 90 -10.31 -5.28 -6.53
C ASP A 90 -9.27 -5.54 -5.43
N ILE A 91 -8.79 -6.78 -5.33
CA ILE A 91 -7.76 -7.19 -4.38
C ILE A 91 -6.40 -7.13 -5.08
N LEU A 92 -5.45 -6.40 -4.51
CA LEU A 92 -4.10 -6.33 -5.02
C LEU A 92 -3.32 -7.57 -4.59
N VAL A 93 -3.08 -8.50 -5.52
CA VAL A 93 -2.33 -9.73 -5.24
C VAL A 93 -0.86 -9.54 -5.55
N ALA A 94 -0.54 -9.06 -6.76
CA ALA A 94 0.83 -8.81 -7.16
C ALA A 94 1.00 -7.47 -7.89
N LEU A 95 2.19 -6.91 -7.74
CA LEU A 95 2.64 -5.69 -8.41
C LEU A 95 4.03 -5.96 -8.98
N GLU A 96 4.24 -5.70 -10.28
CA GLU A 96 5.51 -6.03 -10.97
C GLU A 96 5.94 -7.50 -10.78
N GLY A 97 4.97 -8.42 -10.76
CA GLY A 97 5.21 -9.86 -10.57
C GLY A 97 5.60 -10.28 -9.14
N SER A 98 5.64 -9.35 -8.18
CA SER A 98 5.92 -9.62 -6.77
C SER A 98 4.65 -9.50 -5.93
N THR A 99 4.46 -10.42 -4.99
CA THR A 99 3.32 -10.37 -4.05
C THR A 99 3.38 -9.10 -3.22
N CYS A 100 2.30 -8.31 -3.23
CA CYS A 100 2.22 -7.03 -2.51
C CYS A 100 1.22 -7.14 -1.37
N THR A 101 1.70 -7.10 -0.12
CA THR A 101 0.85 -7.26 1.07
C THR A 101 0.82 -6.03 1.98
N SER A 102 1.65 -5.02 1.70
CA SER A 102 1.82 -3.85 2.56
C SER A 102 1.82 -2.53 1.79
N PHE A 103 1.39 -1.47 2.46
CA PHE A 103 1.43 -0.12 1.90
C PHE A 103 2.86 0.33 1.56
N VAL A 104 3.84 -0.04 2.39
CA VAL A 104 5.25 0.33 2.17
C VAL A 104 5.75 -0.22 0.82
N GLN A 105 5.48 -1.49 0.52
CA GLN A 105 5.84 -2.11 -0.76
C GLN A 105 5.12 -1.43 -1.94
N LEU A 106 3.81 -1.19 -1.81
CA LEU A 106 3.03 -0.50 -2.84
C LEU A 106 3.62 0.89 -3.14
N GLU A 107 3.89 1.67 -2.10
CA GLU A 107 4.44 3.02 -2.23
C GLU A 107 5.86 3.01 -2.80
N GLU A 108 6.71 2.07 -2.39
CA GLU A 108 8.06 1.91 -2.97
C GLU A 108 8.03 1.67 -4.47
N ILE A 109 7.16 0.77 -4.94
CA ILE A 109 7.06 0.44 -6.36
C ILE A 109 6.47 1.62 -7.15
N LEU A 110 5.45 2.29 -6.62
CA LEU A 110 4.86 3.47 -7.26
C LEU A 110 5.87 4.62 -7.34
N ASP A 111 6.58 4.92 -6.24
CA ASP A 111 7.57 5.98 -6.18
C ASP A 111 8.78 5.70 -7.10
N ALA A 112 9.17 4.43 -7.27
CA ALA A 112 10.20 4.03 -8.22
C ALA A 112 9.78 4.18 -9.70
N ASN A 113 8.48 4.26 -9.98
CA ASN A 113 7.91 4.26 -11.33
C ASN A 113 7.12 5.54 -11.67
N VAL A 114 7.49 6.69 -11.09
CA VAL A 114 6.88 7.98 -11.44
C VAL A 114 7.01 8.25 -12.94
N GLY A 115 5.86 8.49 -13.59
CA GLY A 115 5.77 8.73 -15.03
C GLY A 115 5.89 7.48 -15.90
N ARG A 116 5.88 6.28 -15.31
CA ARG A 116 5.93 4.98 -15.99
C ARG A 116 4.70 4.15 -15.66
N SER A 117 4.44 3.13 -16.47
CA SER A 117 3.39 2.15 -16.22
C SER A 117 3.85 1.11 -15.20
N VAL A 118 2.93 0.66 -14.36
CA VAL A 118 3.13 -0.45 -13.42
C VAL A 118 2.18 -1.59 -13.79
N SER A 119 2.68 -2.82 -13.79
CA SER A 119 1.90 -4.02 -14.06
C SER A 119 1.20 -4.52 -12.78
N LEU A 120 -0.11 -4.73 -12.91
CA LEU A 120 -0.97 -5.35 -11.91
C LEU A 120 -1.25 -6.80 -12.36
N CYS A 121 -1.02 -7.77 -11.48
CA CYS A 121 -1.21 -9.20 -11.77
C CYS A 121 -2.11 -9.85 -10.71
#